data_AF-A0A520C7Y7-F1
#
_entry.id   AF-A0A520C7Y7-F1
#
_cell.length_a   1.000
_cell.length_b   1.000
_cell.length_c   1.000
_cell.angle_alpha   90.00
_cell.angle_beta   90.00
_cell.angle_gamma   90.00
#
_symmetry.space_group_name_H-M   'P 1'
#
loop_
_entity.id
_entity.type
_entity.pdbx_description
1 polymer ?
#
loop_
_entity_poly.entity_id
_entity_poly.type
_entity_poly.pdbx_seq_one_letter_code
_entity_poly.pdbx_strand_id
1 'polypeptide(L)'
;MKKSILFLLIGILFANCESKVIQKPEKLIPEDQMVDILYDLYVLNSIKSNNFSDLELQDISPAQYIYHKYKIDSLQFAQSDKYYASDINGYEKLHERVTTRLKNNKAKIDSIIAKNPEEKAQDSIAKATQKPVKSRDSILKKRILRSTFLADSIKKEL
;
A
#
# COMPACT_ATOMS: atom_id res chain seq x y z
N MET A 1 -26.19 -40.66 12.81
CA MET A 1 -26.34 -39.21 13.10
C MET A 1 -25.06 -38.41 12.81
N LYS A 2 -23.88 -38.80 13.31
CA LYS A 2 -22.59 -38.09 13.07
C LYS A 2 -22.23 -37.88 11.58
N LYS A 3 -22.48 -38.88 10.73
CA LYS A 3 -22.21 -38.80 9.27
C LYS A 3 -23.11 -37.80 8.54
N SER A 4 -24.35 -37.64 8.97
CA SER A 4 -25.33 -36.74 8.34
C SER A 4 -25.04 -35.27 8.66
N ILE A 5 -24.55 -34.99 9.88
CA ILE A 5 -24.01 -33.67 10.26
C ILE A 5 -22.78 -33.32 9.44
N LEU A 6 -21.89 -34.29 9.16
CA LEU A 6 -20.71 -34.07 8.32
C LEU A 6 -21.10 -33.71 6.87
N PHE A 7 -22.11 -34.38 6.31
CA PHE A 7 -22.64 -34.04 4.98
C PHE A 7 -23.30 -32.66 4.93
N LEU A 8 -24.01 -32.27 5.99
CA LEU A 8 -24.61 -30.94 6.10
C LEU A 8 -23.55 -29.83 6.22
N LEU A 9 -22.48 -30.08 6.99
CA LEU A 9 -21.35 -29.17 7.13
C LEU A 9 -20.61 -28.98 5.80
N ILE A 10 -20.45 -30.07 5.04
CA ILE A 10 -19.86 -30.05 3.69
C ILE A 10 -20.78 -29.33 2.70
N GLY A 11 -22.10 -29.48 2.79
CA GLY A 11 -23.06 -28.76 1.95
C GLY A 11 -23.00 -27.24 2.13
N ILE A 12 -22.83 -26.76 3.37
CA ILE A 12 -22.71 -25.33 3.67
C ILE A 12 -21.43 -24.72 3.06
N LEU A 13 -20.35 -25.50 2.93
CA LEU A 13 -19.10 -25.03 2.31
C LEU A 13 -19.28 -24.71 0.81
N PHE A 14 -20.18 -25.40 0.11
CA PHE A 14 -20.45 -25.17 -1.32
C PHE A 14 -21.55 -24.13 -1.60
N ALA A 15 -22.28 -23.67 -0.58
CA ALA A 15 -23.38 -22.72 -0.74
C ALA A 15 -22.94 -21.27 -1.03
N ASN A 16 -21.64 -20.95 -0.95
CA ASN A 16 -21.12 -19.58 -1.06
C ASN A 16 -20.62 -19.19 -2.46
N CYS A 17 -20.91 -19.98 -3.50
CA CYS A 17 -20.58 -19.61 -4.88
C CYS A 17 -21.60 -18.60 -5.42
N GLU A 18 -21.51 -17.35 -4.96
CA GLU A 18 -22.31 -16.25 -5.47
C GLU A 18 -21.55 -15.58 -6.62
N SER A 19 -21.94 -15.87 -7.88
CA SER A 19 -21.42 -15.17 -9.06
C SER A 19 -22.01 -13.76 -9.14
N LYS A 20 -21.59 -12.88 -8.23
CA LYS A 20 -21.97 -11.46 -8.28
C LYS A 20 -21.33 -10.83 -9.51
N VAL A 21 -22.13 -10.59 -10.53
CA VAL A 21 -21.80 -9.68 -11.62
C VAL A 21 -21.59 -8.30 -11.00
N ILE A 22 -20.34 -7.82 -10.97
CA ILE A 22 -20.02 -6.48 -10.48
C ILE A 22 -20.60 -5.47 -11.48
N GLN A 23 -21.54 -4.64 -11.02
CA GLN A 23 -22.11 -3.59 -11.85
C GLN A 23 -21.10 -2.45 -12.05
N LYS A 24 -21.11 -1.85 -13.24
CA LYS A 24 -20.29 -0.69 -13.55
C LYS A 24 -20.73 0.50 -12.69
N PRO A 25 -19.82 1.11 -11.88
CA PRO A 25 -20.17 2.27 -11.08
C PRO A 25 -20.43 3.49 -11.95
N GLU A 26 -21.34 4.36 -11.51
CA GLU A 26 -21.72 5.60 -12.22
C GLU A 26 -20.51 6.52 -12.45
N LYS A 27 -19.64 6.62 -11.44
CA LYS A 27 -18.43 7.44 -11.47
C LYS A 27 -17.16 6.61 -11.69
N LEU A 28 -17.19 5.69 -12.66
CA LEU A 28 -16.01 4.87 -12.98
C LEU A 28 -14.81 5.74 -13.35
N ILE A 29 -13.68 5.53 -12.68
CA ILE A 29 -12.39 6.10 -13.06
C ILE A 29 -11.96 5.47 -14.40
N PRO A 30 -11.68 6.24 -15.46
CA PRO A 30 -11.23 5.71 -16.74
C PRO A 30 -9.95 4.88 -16.62
N GLU A 31 -9.77 3.87 -17.47
CA GLU A 31 -8.61 2.95 -17.39
C GLU A 31 -7.26 3.68 -17.43
N ASP A 32 -7.11 4.65 -18.33
CA ASP A 32 -5.87 5.42 -18.45
C ASP A 32 -5.59 6.23 -17.17
N GLN A 33 -6.62 6.82 -16.59
CA GLN A 33 -6.51 7.52 -15.32
C GLN A 33 -6.20 6.55 -14.17
N MET A 34 -6.76 5.34 -14.18
CA MET A 34 -6.46 4.30 -13.19
C MET A 34 -5.00 3.84 -13.29
N VAL A 35 -4.45 3.70 -14.50
CA VAL A 35 -3.02 3.42 -14.71
C VAL A 35 -2.13 4.52 -14.11
N ASP A 36 -2.50 5.78 -14.33
CA ASP A 36 -1.78 6.93 -13.74
C ASP A 36 -1.86 6.92 -12.21
N ILE A 37 -3.05 6.67 -11.65
CA ILE A 37 -3.28 6.56 -10.21
C ILE A 37 -2.42 5.46 -9.59
N LEU A 38 -2.45 4.25 -10.15
CA LEU A 38 -1.70 3.12 -9.61
C LEU A 38 -0.18 3.33 -9.73
N TYR A 39 0.28 3.91 -10.84
CA TYR A 39 1.68 4.28 -11.00
C TYR A 39 2.15 5.23 -9.89
N ASP A 40 1.43 6.34 -9.69
CA ASP A 40 1.78 7.30 -8.65
C ASP A 40 1.66 6.72 -7.24
N LEU A 41 0.63 5.91 -7.00
CA LEU A 41 0.43 5.25 -5.70
C LEU A 41 1.61 4.32 -5.39
N TYR A 42 2.12 3.57 -6.35
CA TYR A 42 3.31 2.72 -6.16
C TYR A 42 4.58 3.54 -5.92
N VAL A 43 4.77 4.65 -6.64
CA VAL A 43 5.91 5.55 -6.42
C VAL A 43 5.86 6.15 -5.01
N LEU A 44 4.71 6.69 -4.60
CA LEU A 44 4.53 7.30 -3.28
C LEU A 44 4.66 6.28 -2.15
N ASN A 45 4.13 5.07 -2.32
CA ASN A 45 4.30 3.99 -1.35
C ASN A 45 5.77 3.58 -1.21
N SER A 46 6.50 3.54 -2.33
CA SER A 46 7.95 3.24 -2.32
C SER A 46 8.74 4.33 -1.61
N ILE A 47 8.39 5.60 -1.84
CA ILE A 47 9.01 6.73 -1.13
C ILE A 47 8.73 6.61 0.38
N LYS A 48 7.46 6.41 0.75
CA LYS A 48 7.05 6.30 2.15
C LYS A 48 7.69 5.11 2.86
N SER A 49 7.80 3.96 2.21
CA SER A 49 8.41 2.75 2.81
C SER A 49 9.91 2.89 3.04
N ASN A 50 10.61 3.72 2.25
CA ASN A 50 12.05 3.96 2.38
C ASN A 50 12.38 5.10 3.36
N ASN A 51 11.39 5.67 4.06
CA ASN A 51 11.55 6.76 5.02
C ASN A 51 12.43 7.90 4.47
N PHE A 52 12.14 8.37 3.24
CA PHE A 52 12.77 9.57 2.73
C PHE A 52 12.34 10.78 3.59
N SER A 53 13.16 11.08 4.59
CA SER A 53 12.93 12.09 5.64
C SER A 53 12.72 13.49 5.09
N ASP A 54 13.29 13.77 3.92
CA ASP A 54 13.38 15.11 3.31
C ASP A 54 12.13 15.50 2.52
N LEU A 55 11.17 14.58 2.37
CA LEU A 55 9.88 14.89 1.76
C LEU A 55 8.88 15.24 2.86
N GLU A 56 8.28 16.42 2.77
CA GLU A 56 7.13 16.90 3.58
C GLU A 56 5.87 15.99 3.46
N LEU A 57 6.00 14.82 2.82
CA LEU A 57 5.01 13.77 2.77
C LEU A 57 4.79 13.06 4.12
N GLN A 58 5.47 13.47 5.21
CA GLN A 58 5.27 12.86 6.52
C GLN A 58 3.81 12.98 7.01
N ASP A 59 3.15 14.09 6.70
CA ASP A 59 1.79 14.38 7.21
C ASP A 59 0.66 13.98 6.25
N ILE A 60 0.97 13.61 5.00
CA ILE A 60 -0.04 13.28 3.99
C ILE A 60 0.11 11.80 3.57
N SER A 61 -0.97 11.03 3.68
CA SER A 61 -0.95 9.65 3.18
C SER A 61 -0.91 9.61 1.65
N PRO A 62 -0.23 8.62 1.03
CA PRO A 62 -0.25 8.43 -0.42
C PRO A 62 -1.67 8.42 -1.01
N ALA A 63 -2.62 7.79 -0.34
CA ALA A 63 -4.02 7.77 -0.76
C ALA A 63 -4.65 9.18 -0.77
N GLN A 64 -4.45 9.99 0.27
CA GLN A 64 -4.95 11.37 0.30
C GLN A 64 -4.36 12.23 -0.82
N TYR A 65 -3.05 12.07 -1.10
CA TYR A 65 -2.41 12.75 -2.21
C TYR A 65 -3.05 12.36 -3.55
N ILE A 66 -3.29 11.07 -3.77
CA ILE A 66 -3.96 10.57 -4.98
C ILE A 66 -5.36 11.16 -5.14
N TYR A 67 -6.16 11.15 -4.08
CA TYR A 67 -7.52 11.72 -4.09
C TYR A 67 -7.50 13.20 -4.50
N HIS A 68 -6.56 13.97 -3.94
CA HIS A 68 -6.39 15.37 -4.29
C HIS A 68 -5.91 15.58 -5.73
N LYS A 69 -4.86 14.87 -6.16
CA LYS A 69 -4.25 15.02 -7.50
C LYS A 69 -5.23 14.68 -8.63
N TYR A 70 -5.96 13.58 -8.47
CA TYR A 70 -6.86 13.07 -9.51
C TYR A 70 -8.30 13.57 -9.38
N LYS A 71 -8.60 14.35 -8.33
CA LYS A 71 -9.95 14.87 -8.02
C LYS A 71 -10.99 13.74 -7.88
N ILE A 72 -10.59 12.66 -7.22
CA ILE A 72 -11.43 11.50 -6.93
C ILE A 72 -11.61 11.37 -5.42
N ASP A 73 -12.68 10.70 -4.99
CA ASP A 73 -12.88 10.35 -3.59
C ASP A 73 -12.56 8.86 -3.31
N SER A 74 -12.50 8.51 -2.02
CA SER A 74 -12.17 7.15 -1.59
C SER A 74 -13.19 6.10 -2.03
N LEU A 75 -14.46 6.47 -2.11
CA LEU A 75 -15.54 5.57 -2.53
C LEU A 75 -15.46 5.33 -4.03
N GLN A 76 -15.25 6.38 -4.82
CA GLN A 76 -15.07 6.31 -6.25
C GLN A 76 -13.88 5.41 -6.62
N PHE A 77 -12.75 5.57 -5.92
CA PHE A 77 -11.58 4.70 -6.10
C PHE A 77 -11.92 3.25 -5.77
N ALA A 78 -12.48 2.98 -4.59
CA ALA A 78 -12.79 1.61 -4.16
C ALA A 78 -13.80 0.91 -5.08
N GLN A 79 -14.80 1.63 -5.57
CA GLN A 79 -15.78 1.09 -6.53
C GLN A 79 -15.16 0.80 -7.89
N SER A 80 -14.31 1.71 -8.38
CA SER A 80 -13.61 1.53 -9.66
C SER A 80 -12.60 0.39 -9.59
N ASP A 81 -11.81 0.31 -8.52
CA ASP A 81 -10.85 -0.79 -8.27
C ASP A 81 -11.58 -2.14 -8.21
N LYS A 82 -12.70 -2.21 -7.47
CA LYS A 82 -13.56 -3.41 -7.41
C LYS A 82 -14.14 -3.78 -8.77
N TYR A 83 -14.52 -2.80 -9.59
CA TYR A 83 -15.01 -3.03 -10.94
C TYR A 83 -13.92 -3.63 -11.84
N TYR A 84 -12.72 -3.06 -11.83
CA TYR A 84 -11.61 -3.59 -12.61
C TYR A 84 -11.16 -4.98 -12.13
N ALA A 85 -11.10 -5.20 -10.82
CA ALA A 85 -10.77 -6.50 -10.23
C ALA A 85 -11.80 -7.61 -10.52
N SER A 86 -12.96 -7.27 -11.10
CA SER A 86 -13.96 -8.26 -11.51
C SER A 86 -13.59 -9.00 -12.80
N ASP A 87 -12.74 -8.40 -13.65
CA ASP A 87 -12.14 -9.03 -14.82
C ASP A 87 -10.64 -9.20 -14.58
N ILE A 88 -10.23 -10.42 -14.21
CA ILE A 88 -8.84 -10.74 -13.87
C ILE A 88 -7.90 -10.40 -15.04
N ASN A 89 -8.28 -10.73 -16.27
CA ASN A 89 -7.43 -10.51 -17.45
C ASN A 89 -7.30 -9.02 -17.78
N GLY A 90 -8.40 -8.28 -17.68
CA GLY A 90 -8.40 -6.82 -17.85
C GLY A 90 -7.57 -6.12 -16.78
N TYR A 91 -7.70 -6.54 -15.52
CA TYR A 91 -6.95 -5.98 -14.40
C TYR A 91 -5.45 -6.28 -14.51
N GLU A 92 -5.08 -7.49 -14.93
CA GLU A 92 -3.69 -7.86 -15.18
C GLU A 92 -3.04 -6.94 -16.23
N LYS A 93 -3.73 -6.68 -17.36
CA LYS A 93 -3.25 -5.76 -18.40
C LYS A 93 -3.05 -4.34 -17.86
N LEU A 94 -3.93 -3.88 -16.98
CA LEU A 94 -3.82 -2.57 -16.34
C LEU A 94 -2.52 -2.51 -15.50
N HIS A 95 -2.25 -3.52 -14.68
CA HIS A 95 -1.02 -3.63 -13.90
C HIS A 95 0.23 -3.82 -14.75
N GLU A 96 0.13 -4.52 -15.88
CA GLU A 96 1.23 -4.68 -16.84
C GLU A 96 1.65 -3.33 -17.44
N ARG A 97 0.68 -2.48 -17.80
CA ARG A 97 0.95 -1.11 -18.27
C ARG A 97 1.68 -0.29 -17.21
N VAL A 98 1.23 -0.35 -15.96
CA VAL A 98 1.88 0.32 -14.81
C VAL A 98 3.32 -0.17 -14.64
N THR A 99 3.51 -1.49 -14.62
CA THR A 99 4.82 -2.14 -14.45
C THR A 99 5.77 -1.79 -15.59
N THR A 100 5.28 -1.77 -16.82
CA THR A 100 6.07 -1.40 -18.00
C THR A 100 6.54 0.04 -17.90
N ARG A 101 5.66 0.97 -17.51
CA ARG A 101 6.03 2.38 -17.27
C ARG A 101 7.09 2.51 -16.18
N LEU A 102 6.94 1.80 -15.06
CA LEU A 102 7.93 1.77 -13.97
C LEU A 102 9.29 1.28 -14.44
N LYS A 103 9.35 0.15 -15.17
CA LYS A 103 10.59 -0.40 -15.73
C LYS A 103 11.27 0.57 -16.69
N ASN A 104 10.52 1.17 -17.59
CA ASN A 104 11.05 2.14 -18.56
C ASN A 104 11.62 3.38 -17.86
N ASN A 105 10.93 3.90 -16.86
CA ASN A 105 11.40 5.06 -16.10
C ASN A 105 12.64 4.72 -15.26
N LYS A 106 12.68 3.54 -14.64
CA LYS A 106 13.87 3.05 -13.94
C LYS A 106 15.07 2.94 -14.89
N ALA A 107 14.90 2.32 -16.06
CA ALA A 107 15.97 2.17 -17.03
C ALA A 107 16.53 3.52 -17.53
N LYS A 108 15.65 4.52 -17.72
CA LYS A 108 16.07 5.90 -18.05
C LYS A 108 16.92 6.51 -16.94
N ILE A 109 16.47 6.40 -15.69
CA ILE A 109 17.20 6.90 -14.50
C ILE A 109 18.55 6.19 -14.37
N ASP A 110 18.58 4.85 -14.45
CA ASP A 110 19.80 4.05 -14.39
C ASP A 110 20.81 4.47 -15.49
N SER A 111 20.33 4.75 -16.70
CA SER A 111 21.16 5.21 -17.82
C SER A 111 21.75 6.61 -17.57
N ILE A 112 20.98 7.52 -16.97
CA ILE A 112 21.47 8.86 -16.59
C ILE A 112 22.57 8.74 -15.54
N ILE A 113 22.34 7.96 -14.48
CA ILE A 113 23.31 7.73 -13.39
C ILE A 113 24.57 7.03 -13.92
N ALA A 114 24.45 6.14 -14.91
CA ALA A 114 25.60 5.47 -15.53
C ALA A 114 26.47 6.44 -16.36
N LYS A 115 25.89 7.49 -16.93
CA LYS A 115 26.62 8.50 -17.72
C LYS A 115 27.29 9.57 -16.84
N ASN A 116 26.81 9.79 -15.62
CA ASN A 116 27.32 10.77 -14.66
C ASN A 116 27.80 10.10 -13.36
N PRO A 117 29.00 9.49 -13.33
CA PRO A 117 29.47 8.69 -12.20
C PRO A 117 29.68 9.45 -10.88
N GLU A 118 29.66 10.79 -10.88
CA GLU A 118 29.80 11.61 -9.66
C GLU A 118 28.61 11.47 -8.69
N GLU A 119 27.40 11.17 -9.18
CA GLU A 119 26.20 10.93 -8.32
C GLU A 119 26.25 9.59 -7.57
N LYS A 120 26.91 8.55 -8.12
CA LYS A 120 27.02 7.23 -7.46
C LYS A 120 27.84 7.28 -6.17
N ALA A 121 28.80 8.21 -6.09
CA ALA A 121 29.65 8.37 -4.92
C ALA A 121 28.88 8.92 -3.71
N GLN A 122 27.94 9.85 -3.91
CA GLN A 122 27.15 10.45 -2.84
C GLN A 122 26.12 9.46 -2.27
N ASP A 123 25.49 8.65 -3.13
CA ASP A 123 24.50 7.65 -2.75
C ASP A 123 25.10 6.46 -1.97
N SER A 124 26.38 6.15 -2.22
CA SER A 124 27.13 5.12 -1.49
C SER A 124 27.59 5.59 -0.11
N ILE A 125 27.94 6.88 0.03
CA ILE A 125 28.32 7.49 1.32
C ILE A 125 27.07 7.64 2.21
N ALA A 126 25.92 8.03 1.66
CA ALA A 126 24.66 8.12 2.40
C ALA A 126 24.18 6.76 2.95
N LYS A 127 24.32 5.67 2.17
CA LYS A 127 24.04 4.29 2.62
C LYS A 127 25.04 3.79 3.67
N ALA A 128 26.30 4.24 3.64
CA ALA A 128 27.31 3.89 4.64
C ALA A 128 27.15 4.66 5.97
N THR A 129 26.52 5.85 5.96
CA THR A 129 26.23 6.63 7.18
C THR A 129 24.94 6.25 7.90
N GLN A 130 24.08 5.41 7.30
CA GLN A 130 22.99 4.76 8.02
C GLN A 130 23.59 3.71 8.96
N LYS A 131 24.01 4.15 10.15
CA LYS A 131 24.28 3.26 11.29
C LYS A 131 23.11 2.27 11.39
N PRO A 132 23.36 0.95 11.57
CA PRO A 132 22.27 0.03 11.89
C PRO A 132 21.56 0.59 13.12
N VAL A 133 20.27 0.93 12.96
CA VAL A 133 19.42 1.41 14.05
C VAL A 133 19.46 0.35 15.15
N LYS A 134 20.26 0.62 16.17
CA LYS A 134 20.41 -0.23 17.33
C LYS A 134 19.07 -0.26 18.07
N SER A 135 18.64 -1.49 18.26
CA SER A 135 17.74 -2.05 19.27
C SER A 135 16.40 -1.36 19.54
N ARG A 136 15.37 -2.16 19.27
CA ARG A 136 14.10 -2.45 19.97
C ARG A 136 13.88 -1.99 21.44
N ASP A 137 14.65 -1.08 22.03
CA ASP A 137 14.50 -0.66 23.43
C ASP A 137 13.47 0.46 23.63
N SER A 138 13.24 1.30 22.62
CA SER A 138 12.29 2.42 22.74
C SER A 138 10.82 1.96 22.77
N ILE A 139 10.47 0.88 22.06
CA ILE A 139 9.13 0.29 22.08
C ILE A 139 8.85 -0.41 23.41
N LEU A 140 9.85 -1.13 23.94
CA LEU A 140 9.74 -1.82 25.22
C LEU A 140 9.60 -0.82 26.38
N LYS A 141 10.40 0.26 26.37
CA LYS A 141 10.32 1.31 27.39
C LYS A 141 8.99 2.07 27.35
N LYS A 142 8.46 2.37 26.15
CA LYS A 142 7.15 3.02 26.00
C LYS A 142 6.00 2.11 26.44
N ARG A 143 6.11 0.79 26.24
CA ARG A 143 5.10 -0.19 26.70
C ARG A 143 5.14 -0.36 28.23
N ILE A 144 6.33 -0.39 28.83
CA ILE A 144 6.50 -0.48 30.30
C ILE A 144 5.98 0.80 30.99
N LEU A 145 6.31 1.98 30.46
CA LEU A 145 5.83 3.27 31.00
C LEU A 145 4.29 3.38 30.94
N ARG A 146 3.67 2.80 29.90
CA ARG A 146 2.21 2.82 29.76
C ARG A 146 1.53 1.83 30.69
N SER A 147 2.13 0.67 30.96
CA SER A 147 1.58 -0.30 31.93
C SER A 147 1.70 0.19 33.37
N THR A 148 2.80 0.87 33.74
CA THR A 148 2.96 1.43 35.09
C THR A 148 2.00 2.59 35.35
N PHE A 149 1.79 3.46 34.35
CA PHE A 149 0.85 4.58 34.45
C PHE A 149 -0.62 4.12 34.63
N LEU A 150 -1.01 3.03 33.98
CA LEU A 150 -2.35 2.46 34.12
C LEU A 150 -2.55 1.76 35.48
N ALA A 151 -1.51 1.11 36.01
CA ALA A 151 -1.57 0.48 37.33
C ALA A 151 -1.69 1.50 38.47
N ASP A 152 -0.99 2.64 38.37
CA ASP A 152 -1.06 3.72 39.38
C ASP A 152 -2.40 4.47 39.33
N SER A 153 -3.03 4.56 38.15
CA SER A 153 -4.35 5.20 38.01
C SER A 153 -5.48 4.36 38.62
N ILE A 154 -5.38 3.03 38.59
CA ILE A 154 -6.38 2.12 39.17
C ILE A 154 -6.29 2.08 40.71
N LYS A 155 -5.10 2.31 41.28
CA LYS A 155 -4.89 2.30 42.74
C LYS A 155 -5.32 3.58 43.45
N LYS A 156 -5.67 4.64 42.70
CA LYS A 156 -6.07 5.94 43.25
C LYS A 156 -7.59 6.13 43.37
N GLU A 157 -8.36 5.16 42.88
CA GLU A 157 -9.83 5.13 42.85
C GLU A 157 -10.44 4.02 43.75
N LEU A 158 -9.62 3.41 44.63
CA LEU A 158 -10.00 2.45 45.68
C LEU A 158 -9.43 2.92 47.03
#